data_AF-A0A7W1RZN8-F1
#
_entry.id   AF-A0A7W1RZN8-F1
#
_cell.length_a   1.000
_cell.length_b   1.000
_cell.length_c   1.000
_cell.angle_alpha   90.00
_cell.angle_beta   90.00
_cell.angle_gamma   90.00
#
_symmetry.space_group_name_H-M   'P 1'
#
loop_
_entity.id
_entity.type
_entity.pdbx_description
1 polymer ?
#
loop_
_entity_poly.entity_id
_entity_poly.type
_entity_poly.pdbx_seq_one_letter_code
_entity_poly.pdbx_strand_id
1 'polypeptide(L)'
;GSLLTRITGGLASTRVIIANDAFDVVIGGGFSNWSPPAVTYNSGTGNDVAITPTVSVAFSSGSATLAESATPATVTVTIASAPATPVTVRWSTVNGTALAGTDYIAATGTLTFPAGSTAPQTFTVSALDDAAAETTEDFTLLLTDPSTGVAVSAPGSATVSIPFNDGGVAPPAPPSSGGGGGGGGGGCGAGGGVAAAAAIGLLMALRFGRQRRRGA
;
A
#
# COMPACT_ATOMS: atom_id res chain seq x y z
N GLY A 1 22.53 -27.65 -31.66
CA GLY A 1 22.48 -27.25 -33.08
C GLY A 1 21.64 -25.99 -33.16
N SER A 2 22.24 -24.86 -33.51
CA SER A 2 21.52 -23.59 -33.62
C SER A 2 20.92 -23.48 -35.03
N LEU A 3 19.60 -23.34 -35.09
CA LEU A 3 18.83 -23.26 -36.32
C LEU A 3 19.03 -21.87 -36.94
N LEU A 4 19.99 -21.72 -37.85
CA LEU A 4 20.18 -20.51 -38.66
C LEU A 4 19.14 -20.49 -39.78
N THR A 5 17.97 -19.88 -39.54
CA THR A 5 17.01 -19.59 -40.61
C THR A 5 17.53 -18.42 -41.44
N ARG A 6 18.17 -18.72 -42.57
CA ARG A 6 18.57 -17.73 -43.58
C ARG A 6 17.32 -17.29 -44.36
N ILE A 7 16.76 -16.12 -44.02
CA ILE A 7 15.69 -15.49 -44.82
C ILE A 7 16.36 -14.70 -45.94
N THR A 8 16.14 -15.14 -47.18
CA THR A 8 16.51 -14.37 -48.38
C THR A 8 15.21 -13.83 -48.97
N GLY A 9 15.01 -12.51 -48.98
CA GLY A 9 13.82 -11.89 -49.56
C GLY A 9 14.01 -10.38 -49.71
N GLY A 10 13.85 -9.89 -50.94
CA GLY A 10 14.09 -8.51 -51.32
C GLY A 10 13.00 -7.51 -50.88
N LEU A 11 13.42 -6.25 -50.83
CA LEU A 11 12.62 -5.01 -50.92
C LEU A 11 11.29 -4.98 -50.16
N ALA A 12 11.35 -4.95 -48.82
CA ALA A 12 10.61 -4.00 -47.98
C ALA A 12 10.93 -4.29 -46.50
N SER A 13 11.36 -3.25 -45.77
CA SER A 13 11.57 -3.19 -44.31
C SER A 13 11.29 -4.47 -43.52
N THR A 14 12.32 -5.27 -43.29
CA THR A 14 12.27 -6.33 -42.28
C THR A 14 12.88 -5.79 -40.99
N ARG A 15 12.04 -5.38 -40.03
CA ARG A 15 12.47 -5.18 -38.64
C ARG A 15 12.62 -6.57 -38.02
N VAL A 16 13.85 -7.05 -37.90
CA VAL A 16 14.17 -8.30 -37.20
C VAL A 16 14.67 -7.92 -35.81
N ILE A 17 13.92 -8.32 -34.78
CA ILE A 17 14.41 -8.34 -33.39
C ILE A 17 14.61 -9.83 -33.07
N ILE A 18 15.85 -10.29 -33.06
CA ILE A 18 16.20 -11.58 -32.48
C ILE A 18 16.74 -11.26 -31.09
N ALA A 19 15.96 -11.59 -30.06
CA ALA A 19 16.48 -11.68 -28.71
C ALA A 19 16.98 -13.12 -28.51
N ASN A 20 18.26 -13.28 -28.18
CA ASN A 20 18.71 -14.48 -27.47
C ASN A 20 18.30 -14.36 -25.99
N ASP A 21 18.52 -15.41 -25.18
CA ASP A 21 18.25 -15.38 -23.73
C ASP A 21 19.09 -14.33 -22.96
N ALA A 22 20.00 -13.63 -23.66
CA ALA A 22 20.83 -12.55 -23.14
C ALA A 22 20.42 -11.15 -23.64
N PHE A 23 19.37 -11.00 -24.45
CA PHE A 23 18.88 -9.73 -25.03
C PHE A 23 19.92 -8.90 -25.81
N ASP A 24 20.98 -9.53 -26.35
CA ASP A 24 21.95 -8.82 -27.20
C ASP A 24 21.36 -8.54 -28.58
N VAL A 25 21.16 -7.26 -28.91
CA VAL A 25 20.78 -6.83 -30.27
C VAL A 25 22.02 -6.77 -31.15
N VAL A 26 22.31 -7.86 -31.87
CA VAL A 26 23.38 -7.87 -32.89
C VAL A 26 22.83 -7.39 -34.22
N ILE A 27 23.15 -6.15 -34.62
CA ILE A 27 22.93 -5.66 -35.98
C ILE A 27 24.25 -5.85 -36.76
N GLY A 28 24.33 -6.89 -37.60
CA GLY A 28 25.51 -7.19 -38.42
C GLY A 28 25.16 -7.37 -39.89
N GLY A 29 25.87 -6.66 -40.78
CA GLY A 29 25.78 -6.75 -42.24
C GLY A 29 26.64 -5.68 -42.91
N GLY A 30 27.21 -5.95 -44.10
CA GLY A 30 28.03 -4.97 -44.83
C GLY A 30 27.18 -3.85 -45.41
N PHE A 31 27.01 -2.75 -44.68
CA PHE A 31 26.27 -1.57 -45.14
C PHE A 31 27.28 -0.53 -45.67
N SER A 32 27.24 -0.23 -46.97
CA SER A 32 28.18 0.68 -47.62
C SER A 32 27.75 2.16 -47.61
N ASN A 33 26.60 2.50 -47.01
CA ASN A 33 26.20 3.88 -46.80
C ASN A 33 25.26 3.99 -45.59
N TRP A 34 25.84 4.11 -44.39
CA TRP A 34 25.12 4.53 -43.19
C TRP A 34 25.60 5.94 -42.82
N SER A 35 24.70 6.92 -42.92
CA SER A 35 24.83 8.22 -42.22
C SER A 35 23.71 8.30 -41.18
N PRO A 36 23.99 8.09 -39.88
CA PRO A 36 22.94 8.07 -38.87
C PRO A 36 22.48 9.51 -38.62
N PRO A 37 21.17 9.79 -38.44
CA PRO A 37 20.83 10.72 -37.37
C PRO A 37 21.36 10.10 -36.08
N ALA A 38 22.13 10.84 -35.30
CA ALA A 38 22.81 10.36 -34.10
C ALA A 38 21.91 9.43 -33.29
N VAL A 39 22.27 8.15 -33.23
CA VAL A 39 21.62 7.20 -32.33
C VAL A 39 22.22 7.46 -30.95
N THR A 40 21.51 8.21 -30.12
CA THR A 40 21.90 8.43 -28.73
C THR A 40 21.65 7.15 -27.95
N TYR A 41 22.69 6.31 -27.80
CA TYR A 41 22.68 5.23 -26.83
C TYR A 41 22.85 5.84 -25.44
N ASN A 42 21.80 5.84 -24.62
CA ASN A 42 21.88 6.30 -23.24
C ASN A 42 22.43 5.16 -22.36
N SER A 43 23.67 4.75 -22.57
CA SER A 43 24.35 3.72 -21.75
C SER A 43 24.98 4.33 -20.50
N GLY A 44 24.17 4.99 -19.68
CA GLY A 44 24.59 5.48 -18.36
C GLY A 44 24.57 4.35 -17.33
N THR A 45 25.63 3.54 -17.25
CA THR A 45 26.06 2.67 -16.11
C THR A 45 25.01 1.92 -15.26
N GLY A 46 23.80 1.71 -15.77
CA GLY A 46 22.73 0.92 -15.16
C GLY A 46 21.85 0.44 -16.29
N ASN A 47 22.14 -0.73 -16.84
CA ASN A 47 21.43 -1.29 -17.99
C ASN A 47 20.07 -1.91 -17.60
N ASP A 48 19.49 -1.47 -16.48
CA ASP A 48 18.11 -1.77 -16.15
C ASP A 48 17.27 -0.68 -16.78
N VAL A 49 16.55 -1.04 -17.86
CA VAL A 49 15.41 -0.25 -18.31
C VAL A 49 14.47 -0.16 -17.11
N ALA A 50 14.41 1.02 -16.49
CA ALA A 50 13.47 1.29 -15.41
C ALA A 50 12.05 1.22 -15.99
N ILE A 51 11.45 0.03 -15.93
CA ILE A 51 10.03 -0.17 -16.17
C ILE A 51 9.27 0.39 -14.97
N THR A 52 9.04 1.70 -14.98
CA THR A 52 8.11 2.32 -14.04
C THR A 52 6.72 1.77 -14.35
N PRO A 53 6.07 1.06 -13.41
CA PRO A 53 4.73 0.55 -13.63
C PRO A 53 3.80 1.74 -13.93
N THR A 54 3.12 1.69 -15.08
CA THR A 54 2.21 2.75 -15.52
C THR A 54 0.87 2.68 -14.83
N VAL A 55 0.56 1.53 -14.21
CA VAL A 55 -0.66 1.27 -13.46
C VAL A 55 -0.28 1.00 -12.01
N SER A 56 -0.99 1.63 -11.07
CA SER A 56 -0.87 1.32 -9.65
C SER A 56 -2.23 1.20 -8.99
N VAL A 57 -2.29 0.40 -7.93
CA VAL A 57 -3.46 0.22 -7.07
C VAL A 57 -3.13 0.60 -5.63
N ALA A 58 -4.10 1.15 -4.91
CA ALA A 58 -3.97 1.53 -3.51
C ALA A 58 -5.32 1.47 -2.81
N PHE A 59 -5.32 1.37 -1.47
CA PHE A 59 -6.52 1.68 -0.71
C PHE A 59 -6.89 3.16 -0.90
N SER A 60 -8.18 3.47 -0.89
CA SER A 60 -8.65 4.86 -0.94
C SER A 60 -8.31 5.65 0.33
N SER A 61 -8.09 4.95 1.45
CA SER A 61 -7.70 5.50 2.75
C SER A 61 -6.71 4.56 3.43
N GLY A 62 -5.77 5.11 4.19
CA GLY A 62 -4.85 4.33 5.03
C GLY A 62 -5.47 3.84 6.34
N SER A 63 -6.70 4.25 6.63
CA SER A 63 -7.43 3.82 7.82
C SER A 63 -8.94 3.70 7.59
N ALA A 64 -9.59 2.84 8.37
CA ALA A 64 -11.04 2.71 8.44
C ALA A 64 -11.47 2.44 9.88
N THR A 65 -12.75 2.68 10.18
CA THR A 65 -13.38 2.32 11.45
C THR A 65 -14.42 1.25 11.20
N LEU A 66 -14.39 0.19 12.00
CA LEU A 66 -15.34 -0.90 11.97
C LEU A 66 -16.01 -0.94 13.32
N ALA A 67 -17.27 -0.55 13.39
CA ALA A 67 -18.04 -0.70 14.62
C ALA A 67 -18.27 -2.19 14.89
N GLU A 68 -18.21 -2.57 16.17
CA GLU A 68 -18.57 -3.93 16.65
C GLU A 68 -20.00 -4.32 16.29
N SER A 69 -20.87 -3.33 16.05
CA SER A 69 -22.21 -3.55 15.52
C SER A 69 -22.21 -4.43 14.26
N ALA A 70 -23.26 -5.23 14.08
CA ALA A 70 -23.41 -6.18 12.96
C ALA A 70 -23.39 -5.60 11.52
N THR A 71 -23.07 -4.30 11.32
CA THR A 71 -22.95 -3.69 10.00
C THR A 71 -21.50 -3.80 9.49
N PRO A 72 -21.25 -4.49 8.35
CA PRO A 72 -19.91 -4.57 7.78
C PRO A 72 -19.38 -3.20 7.34
N ALA A 73 -18.08 -2.97 7.52
CA ALA A 73 -17.40 -1.81 6.95
C ALA A 73 -17.05 -2.08 5.49
N THR A 74 -17.33 -1.12 4.61
CA THR A 74 -16.95 -1.17 3.20
C THR A 74 -15.57 -0.57 2.99
N VAL A 75 -14.67 -1.35 2.40
CA VAL A 75 -13.32 -0.93 2.03
C VAL A 75 -13.27 -0.68 0.53
N THR A 76 -12.59 0.40 0.12
CA THR A 76 -12.45 0.79 -1.29
C THR A 76 -10.99 0.75 -1.71
N VAL A 77 -10.73 0.15 -2.89
CA VAL A 77 -9.42 0.11 -3.55
C VAL A 77 -9.55 0.81 -4.90
N THR A 78 -8.60 1.69 -5.19
CA THR A 78 -8.56 2.50 -6.40
C THR A 78 -7.45 2.04 -7.32
N ILE A 79 -7.60 2.38 -8.60
CA ILE A 79 -6.58 2.19 -9.64
C ILE A 79 -6.27 3.56 -10.26
N ALA A 80 -4.98 3.89 -10.39
CA ALA A 80 -4.55 5.23 -10.78
C ALA A 80 -4.85 5.58 -12.25
N SER A 81 -4.93 4.57 -13.11
CA SER A 81 -5.18 4.73 -14.55
C SER A 81 -5.88 3.51 -15.13
N ALA A 82 -6.66 3.71 -16.19
CA ALA A 82 -7.33 2.62 -16.89
C ALA A 82 -6.31 1.61 -17.46
N PRO A 83 -6.34 0.33 -17.06
CA PRO A 83 -5.37 -0.64 -17.53
C PRO A 83 -5.73 -1.12 -18.94
N ALA A 84 -4.74 -1.49 -19.76
CA ALA A 84 -4.98 -1.97 -21.12
C ALA A 84 -5.59 -3.39 -21.16
N THR A 85 -5.32 -4.19 -20.13
CA THR A 85 -5.89 -5.52 -19.88
C THR A 85 -6.49 -5.56 -18.48
N PRO A 86 -7.37 -6.51 -18.15
CA PRO A 86 -7.84 -6.67 -16.78
C PRO A 86 -6.67 -6.86 -15.82
N VAL A 87 -6.75 -6.24 -14.65
CA VAL A 87 -5.74 -6.30 -13.59
C VAL A 87 -6.38 -6.87 -12.33
N THR A 88 -5.68 -7.77 -11.66
CA THR A 88 -6.05 -8.32 -10.36
C THR A 88 -5.09 -7.91 -9.26
N VAL A 89 -5.60 -7.82 -8.04
CA VAL A 89 -4.82 -7.69 -6.80
C VAL A 89 -5.51 -8.47 -5.70
N ARG A 90 -4.75 -9.17 -4.86
CA ARG A 90 -5.28 -9.88 -3.69
C ARG A 90 -5.34 -8.95 -2.49
N TRP A 91 -6.27 -9.23 -1.60
CA TRP A 91 -6.33 -8.59 -0.28
C TRP A 91 -6.55 -9.61 0.82
N SER A 92 -6.11 -9.28 2.02
CA SER A 92 -6.25 -10.10 3.22
C SER A 92 -6.28 -9.26 4.48
N THR A 93 -6.98 -9.74 5.49
CA THR A 93 -6.86 -9.25 6.87
C THR A 93 -5.66 -9.88 7.58
N VAL A 94 -5.03 -9.11 8.46
CA VAL A 94 -3.88 -9.52 9.28
C VAL A 94 -4.10 -9.02 10.69
N ASN A 95 -3.97 -9.90 11.67
CA ASN A 95 -4.16 -9.57 13.08
C ASN A 95 -3.28 -8.39 13.51
N GLY A 96 -3.81 -7.56 14.41
CA GLY A 96 -3.08 -6.55 15.16
C GLY A 96 -3.25 -6.82 16.64
N THR A 97 -3.83 -5.86 17.37
CA THR A 97 -4.37 -6.14 18.71
C THR A 97 -5.70 -6.88 18.61
N ALA A 98 -6.51 -6.55 17.60
CA ALA A 98 -7.68 -7.33 17.23
C ALA A 98 -7.23 -8.63 16.52
N LEU A 99 -7.81 -9.75 16.93
CA LEU A 99 -7.55 -11.10 16.50
C LEU A 99 -8.75 -11.69 15.73
N ALA A 100 -8.44 -12.38 14.64
CA ALA A 100 -9.45 -13.10 13.88
C ALA A 100 -10.13 -14.20 14.72
N GLY A 101 -11.45 -14.25 14.69
CA GLY A 101 -12.27 -15.25 15.37
C GLY A 101 -12.69 -14.86 16.80
N THR A 102 -12.10 -13.81 17.36
CA THR A 102 -12.59 -13.15 18.60
C THR A 102 -13.22 -11.81 18.25
N ASP A 103 -12.49 -10.95 17.54
CA ASP A 103 -12.87 -9.53 17.41
C ASP A 103 -13.35 -9.20 15.99
N TYR A 104 -12.88 -9.97 15.00
CA TYR A 104 -13.32 -9.83 13.61
C TYR A 104 -13.29 -11.15 12.82
N ILE A 105 -14.01 -11.16 11.70
CA ILE A 105 -14.03 -12.31 10.78
C ILE A 105 -12.84 -12.21 9.81
N ALA A 106 -11.90 -13.15 9.87
CA ALA A 106 -10.82 -13.23 8.88
C ALA A 106 -11.38 -13.32 7.45
N ALA A 107 -10.84 -12.51 6.55
CA ALA A 107 -11.31 -12.42 5.19
C ALA A 107 -10.14 -12.17 4.23
N THR A 108 -10.28 -12.71 3.03
CA THR A 108 -9.36 -12.51 1.91
C THR A 108 -10.14 -12.58 0.61
N GLY A 109 -9.61 -11.98 -0.44
CA GLY A 109 -10.21 -12.05 -1.76
C GLY A 109 -9.30 -11.53 -2.84
N THR A 110 -9.85 -11.46 -4.04
CA THR A 110 -9.20 -10.90 -5.23
C THR A 110 -10.11 -9.83 -5.79
N LEU A 111 -9.57 -8.63 -6.00
CA LEU A 111 -10.25 -7.56 -6.72
C LEU A 111 -9.82 -7.59 -8.18
N THR A 112 -10.77 -7.38 -9.08
CA THR A 112 -10.53 -7.31 -10.52
C THR A 112 -10.91 -5.94 -11.04
N PHE A 113 -9.94 -5.23 -11.62
CA PHE A 113 -10.13 -3.98 -12.34
C PHE A 113 -10.27 -4.29 -13.83
N PRO A 114 -11.44 -4.04 -14.46
CA PRO A 114 -11.62 -4.28 -15.88
C PRO A 114 -10.71 -3.40 -16.75
N ALA A 115 -10.34 -3.92 -17.93
CA ALA A 115 -9.62 -3.14 -18.93
C ALA A 115 -10.39 -1.86 -19.30
N GLY A 116 -9.67 -0.77 -19.50
CA GLY A 116 -10.23 0.52 -19.91
C GLY A 116 -11.01 1.27 -18.82
N SER A 117 -11.05 0.76 -17.59
CA SER A 117 -11.83 1.36 -16.49
C SER A 117 -10.94 1.83 -15.34
N THR A 118 -11.34 2.93 -14.70
CA THR A 118 -10.81 3.41 -13.42
C THR A 118 -11.82 3.26 -12.28
N ALA A 119 -12.89 2.48 -12.50
CA ALA A 119 -13.90 2.25 -11.47
C ALA A 119 -13.27 1.60 -10.23
N PRO A 120 -13.48 2.15 -9.03
CA PRO A 120 -12.98 1.56 -7.79
C PRO A 120 -13.63 0.20 -7.55
N GLN A 121 -12.90 -0.66 -6.85
CA GLN A 121 -13.40 -1.96 -6.41
C GLN A 121 -13.59 -1.93 -4.89
N THR A 122 -14.59 -2.64 -4.40
CA THR A 122 -14.94 -2.67 -2.98
C THR A 122 -15.05 -4.09 -2.45
N PHE A 123 -14.84 -4.22 -1.15
CA PHE A 123 -15.12 -5.43 -0.38
C PHE A 123 -15.55 -5.03 1.03
N THR A 124 -16.07 -5.98 1.80
CA THR A 124 -16.52 -5.74 3.18
C THR A 124 -15.71 -6.52 4.19
N VAL A 125 -15.55 -5.95 5.37
CA VAL A 125 -15.04 -6.61 6.57
C VAL A 125 -16.06 -6.48 7.70
N SER A 126 -16.10 -7.47 8.59
CA SER A 126 -17.10 -7.57 9.65
C SER A 126 -16.42 -7.81 10.99
N ALA A 127 -16.91 -7.12 12.02
CA ALA A 127 -16.55 -7.39 13.41
C ALA A 127 -17.36 -8.59 13.92
N LEU A 128 -16.89 -9.16 15.02
CA LEU A 128 -17.68 -10.06 15.85
C LEU A 128 -18.18 -9.23 17.03
N ASP A 129 -19.50 -9.11 17.15
CA ASP A 129 -20.14 -8.38 18.24
C ASP A 129 -20.25 -9.31 19.44
N ASP A 130 -19.77 -8.89 20.60
CA ASP A 130 -20.01 -9.59 21.85
C ASP A 130 -20.56 -8.64 22.94
N ALA A 131 -20.34 -8.94 24.21
CA ALA A 131 -20.83 -8.11 25.33
C ALA A 131 -19.72 -7.81 26.34
N ALA A 132 -18.47 -8.13 26.00
CA ALA A 132 -17.31 -7.94 26.84
C ALA A 132 -16.85 -6.49 26.75
N ALA A 133 -16.53 -5.89 27.89
CA ALA A 133 -15.96 -4.55 27.90
C ALA A 133 -14.49 -4.61 27.46
N GLU A 134 -14.22 -4.15 26.24
CA GLU A 134 -12.88 -4.16 25.64
C GLU A 134 -12.33 -2.74 25.44
N THR A 135 -11.02 -2.66 25.17
CA THR A 135 -10.39 -1.42 24.73
C THR A 135 -10.47 -1.30 23.21
N THR A 136 -10.20 -0.14 22.62
CA THR A 136 -10.07 -0.04 21.16
C THR A 136 -8.96 -0.95 20.66
N GLU A 137 -9.28 -1.75 19.65
CA GLU A 137 -8.35 -2.68 19.02
C GLU A 137 -8.25 -2.44 17.51
N ASP A 138 -7.17 -2.89 16.89
CA ASP A 138 -6.93 -2.69 15.47
C ASP A 138 -6.45 -3.97 14.78
N PHE A 139 -6.81 -4.13 13.51
CA PHE A 139 -6.20 -5.09 12.58
C PHE A 139 -5.79 -4.39 11.28
N THR A 140 -5.05 -5.09 10.41
CA THR A 140 -4.51 -4.51 9.17
C THR A 140 -5.10 -5.19 7.94
N LEU A 141 -5.37 -4.39 6.91
CA LEU A 141 -5.65 -4.82 5.55
C LEU A 141 -4.40 -4.68 4.69
N LEU A 142 -4.12 -5.69 3.86
CA LEU A 142 -2.93 -5.72 3.02
C LEU A 142 -3.30 -6.03 1.57
N LEU A 143 -2.73 -5.28 0.61
CA LEU A 143 -2.75 -5.63 -0.81
C LEU A 143 -1.51 -6.46 -1.16
N THR A 144 -1.73 -7.59 -1.83
CA THR A 144 -0.67 -8.54 -2.25
C THR A 144 -0.92 -9.05 -3.66
N ASP A 145 0.10 -9.68 -4.24
CA ASP A 145 0.04 -10.34 -5.55
C ASP A 145 -0.67 -9.53 -6.65
N PRO A 146 -0.27 -8.26 -6.91
CA PRO A 146 -0.81 -7.54 -8.05
C PRO A 146 -0.39 -8.23 -9.36
N SER A 147 -1.19 -8.04 -10.42
CA SER A 147 -0.82 -8.49 -11.77
C SER A 147 0.55 -7.93 -12.21
N THR A 148 1.27 -8.67 -13.05
CA THR A 148 2.57 -8.25 -13.58
C THR A 148 2.51 -6.85 -14.20
N GLY A 149 3.47 -6.00 -13.85
CA GLY A 149 3.53 -4.62 -14.33
C GLY A 149 2.63 -3.62 -13.59
N VAL A 150 1.96 -4.06 -12.52
CA VAL A 150 1.14 -3.22 -11.65
C VAL A 150 1.84 -3.04 -10.31
N ALA A 151 1.96 -1.79 -9.85
CA ALA A 151 2.47 -1.48 -8.52
C ALA A 151 1.35 -1.41 -7.47
N VAL A 152 1.68 -1.76 -6.23
CA VAL A 152 0.92 -1.31 -5.06
C VAL A 152 1.52 0.02 -4.61
N SER A 153 0.75 1.10 -4.72
CA SER A 153 1.15 2.44 -4.26
C SER A 153 0.61 2.73 -2.86
N ALA A 154 1.12 3.78 -2.22
CA ALA A 154 0.67 4.14 -0.87
C ALA A 154 -0.75 4.77 -0.92
N PRO A 155 -1.68 4.36 -0.04
CA PRO A 155 -1.52 3.31 0.97
C PRO A 155 -1.72 1.88 0.42
N GLY A 156 -0.70 1.03 0.53
CA GLY A 156 -0.76 -0.40 0.18
C GLY A 156 -1.25 -1.30 1.32
N SER A 157 -1.40 -0.71 2.50
CA SER A 157 -1.98 -1.28 3.71
C SER A 157 -2.92 -0.26 4.34
N ALA A 158 -3.95 -0.72 5.03
CA ALA A 158 -4.85 0.14 5.79
C ALA A 158 -5.12 -0.44 7.18
N THR A 159 -5.09 0.41 8.21
CA THR A 159 -5.43 0.01 9.59
C THR A 159 -6.93 0.13 9.80
N VAL A 160 -7.56 -0.92 10.32
CA VAL A 160 -8.97 -0.92 10.69
C VAL A 160 -9.08 -0.90 12.20
N SER A 161 -9.76 0.10 12.73
CA SER A 161 -9.98 0.30 14.16
C SER A 161 -11.37 -0.15 14.58
N ILE A 162 -11.42 -0.91 15.66
CA ILE A 162 -12.62 -1.43 16.30
C ILE A 162 -12.77 -0.69 17.64
N PRO A 163 -13.63 0.35 17.71
CA PRO A 163 -13.86 1.08 18.94
C PRO A 163 -14.88 0.35 19.82
N PHE A 164 -14.65 0.42 21.14
CA PHE A 164 -15.56 -0.13 22.15
C PHE A 164 -17.00 0.37 21.95
N ASN A 165 -17.97 -0.54 21.97
CA ASN A 165 -19.40 -0.19 21.96
C ASN A 165 -20.10 -0.53 23.29
N ASP A 166 -19.51 -1.37 24.15
CA ASP A 166 -20.14 -1.99 25.32
C ASP A 166 -19.99 -1.23 26.65
N GLY A 167 -19.76 0.09 26.58
CA GLY A 167 -19.84 0.95 27.77
C GLY A 167 -18.76 0.70 28.82
N GLY A 168 -17.57 0.21 28.42
CA GLY A 168 -16.44 -0.01 29.31
C GLY A 168 -16.12 1.21 30.19
N VAL A 169 -16.10 1.00 31.52
CA VAL A 169 -15.66 2.02 32.47
C VAL A 169 -14.19 2.30 32.21
N ALA A 170 -13.86 3.53 31.80
CA ALA A 170 -12.47 3.97 31.67
C ALA A 170 -11.67 3.56 32.92
N PRO A 171 -10.42 3.06 32.78
CA PRO A 171 -9.62 2.70 33.95
C PRO A 171 -9.60 3.87 34.93
N PRO A 172 -9.84 3.63 36.23
CA PRO A 172 -9.93 4.71 37.20
C PRO A 172 -8.67 5.56 37.10
N ALA A 173 -8.86 6.88 37.00
CA ALA A 173 -7.74 7.82 36.96
C ALA A 173 -6.74 7.46 38.08
N PRO A 174 -5.42 7.51 37.83
CA PRO A 174 -4.44 7.29 38.88
C PRO A 174 -4.80 8.20 40.05
N PRO A 175 -4.69 7.73 41.31
CA PRO A 175 -5.07 8.55 42.45
C PRO A 175 -4.35 9.88 42.31
N SER A 176 -5.12 10.96 42.15
CA SER A 176 -4.56 12.29 42.30
C SER A 176 -3.93 12.27 43.68
N SER A 177 -2.62 12.53 43.75
CA SER A 177 -1.91 12.61 45.01
C SER A 177 -2.56 13.71 45.82
N GLY A 178 -3.51 13.31 46.68
CA GLY A 178 -4.29 14.21 47.52
C GLY A 178 -3.35 14.89 48.49
N GLY A 179 -2.92 16.09 48.14
CA GLY A 179 -2.43 17.08 49.10
C GLY A 179 -3.65 17.60 49.85
N GLY A 180 -3.82 17.14 51.08
CA GLY A 180 -4.87 17.62 51.98
C GLY A 180 -4.62 19.05 52.46
N GLY A 181 -5.73 19.76 52.69
CA GLY A 181 -5.82 21.07 53.36
C GLY A 181 -6.39 22.13 52.40
N GLY A 182 -7.51 22.78 52.62
CA GLY A 182 -8.35 22.94 53.80
C GLY A 182 -8.92 24.37 53.75
N GLY A 183 -10.24 24.52 53.71
CA GLY A 183 -10.95 25.74 54.13
C GLY A 183 -11.28 26.80 53.07
N GLY A 184 -12.59 27.05 52.92
CA GLY A 184 -13.11 28.44 52.98
C GLY A 184 -13.42 29.18 51.67
N GLY A 185 -14.69 29.10 51.25
CA GLY A 185 -15.54 30.27 51.00
C GLY A 185 -15.28 31.20 49.79
N GLY A 186 -16.27 31.22 48.89
CA GLY A 186 -16.73 32.47 48.24
C GLY A 186 -16.32 32.69 46.79
N GLY A 187 -17.30 33.11 45.98
CA GLY A 187 -17.06 33.91 44.78
C GLY A 187 -17.46 33.27 43.46
N CYS A 188 -18.65 33.61 42.98
CA CYS A 188 -19.02 33.51 41.57
C CYS A 188 -18.22 34.54 40.74
N GLY A 189 -17.75 34.15 39.55
CA GLY A 189 -17.29 35.12 38.53
C GLY A 189 -16.32 34.58 37.46
N ALA A 190 -16.72 34.79 36.19
CA ALA A 190 -15.97 34.66 34.93
C ALA A 190 -15.59 33.22 34.51
N GLY A 191 -15.72 32.77 33.27
CA GLY A 191 -15.82 33.45 31.98
C GLY A 191 -14.81 32.80 31.02
N GLY A 192 -15.22 32.52 29.77
CA GLY A 192 -14.31 32.26 28.66
C GLY A 192 -13.80 30.83 28.51
N GLY A 193 -14.13 30.21 27.38
CA GLY A 193 -13.56 28.93 26.97
C GLY A 193 -12.14 29.05 26.43
N VAL A 194 -11.54 27.91 26.11
CA VAL A 194 -10.66 27.70 24.95
C VAL A 194 -10.53 26.19 24.72
N ALA A 195 -10.52 25.81 23.45
CA ALA A 195 -10.22 24.47 22.97
C ALA A 195 -8.81 24.02 23.42
N ALA A 196 -8.67 22.72 23.71
CA ALA A 196 -7.37 22.08 23.84
C ALA A 196 -7.24 21.00 22.75
N ALA A 197 -6.56 21.37 21.66
CA ALA A 197 -5.95 20.46 20.73
C ALA A 197 -4.79 19.74 21.41
N ALA A 198 -4.71 18.41 21.27
CA ALA A 198 -3.51 17.65 21.59
C ALA A 198 -2.93 17.08 20.29
N ALA A 199 -1.93 17.77 19.75
CA ALA A 199 -1.02 17.22 18.77
C ALA A 199 -0.11 16.21 19.47
N ILE A 200 -0.08 14.96 19.01
CA ILE A 200 0.92 13.98 19.43
C ILE A 200 1.93 13.82 18.30
N GLY A 201 3.18 14.17 18.62
CA GLY A 201 4.28 14.38 17.70
C GLY A 201 4.78 13.11 17.02
N LEU A 202 5.07 13.30 15.73
CA LEU A 202 5.97 12.48 14.93
C LEU A 202 7.40 12.62 15.47
N LEU A 203 8.00 11.53 15.97
CA LEU A 203 9.44 11.46 16.19
C LEU A 203 10.01 10.20 15.55
N MET A 204 10.72 10.40 14.43
CA MET A 204 11.53 9.41 13.73
C MET A 204 12.64 8.84 14.63
N ALA A 205 12.86 7.53 14.53
CA ALA A 205 14.15 6.92 14.80
C ALA A 205 14.50 5.93 13.67
N LEU A 206 15.05 6.43 12.56
CA LEU A 206 15.86 5.59 11.67
C LEU A 206 17.28 5.48 12.26
N ARG A 207 17.66 4.28 12.71
CA ARG A 207 19.08 3.90 12.79
C ARG A 207 19.43 3.10 11.55
N PHE A 208 19.96 3.78 10.53
CA PHE A 208 20.61 3.13 9.40
C PHE A 208 21.91 2.46 9.85
N GLY A 209 21.98 1.14 9.67
CA GLY A 209 23.22 0.39 9.79
C GLY A 209 24.20 0.77 8.67
N ARG A 210 25.46 1.02 9.03
CA ARG A 210 26.55 1.17 8.08
C ARG A 210 27.39 -0.10 8.11
N GLN A 211 27.05 -1.08 7.27
CA GLN A 211 27.98 -2.17 7.00
C GLN A 211 29.21 -1.61 6.27
N ARG A 212 30.39 -1.72 6.88
CA ARG A 212 31.66 -1.69 6.15
C ARG A 212 32.19 -3.11 6.07
N ARG A 213 32.07 -3.71 4.88
CA ARG A 213 32.99 -4.75 4.45
C ARG A 213 34.37 -4.12 4.24
N ARG A 214 35.39 -4.63 4.92
CA ARG A 214 36.77 -4.68 4.42
C ARG A 214 37.34 -6.04 4.83
N GLY A 215 37.87 -6.74 3.83
CA GLY A 215 38.36 -8.10 3.95
C GLY A 215 39.70 -8.22 4.66
N ALA A 216 40.04 -9.48 4.89
CA ALA A 216 41.37 -10.05 4.84
C ALA A 216 41.19 -11.46 4.27
#